data_AF-X1DNT2-F1
#
_entry.id   AF-X1DNT2-F1
#
_cell.length_a   1.000
_cell.length_b   1.000
_cell.length_c   1.000
_cell.angle_alpha   90.00
_cell.angle_beta   90.00
_cell.angle_gamma   90.00
#
_symmetry.space_group_name_H-M   'P 1'
#
loop_
_entity.id
_entity.type
_entity.pdbx_description
1 polymer ?
#
loop_
_entity_poly.entity_id
_entity_poly.type
_entity_poly.pdbx_seq_one_letter_code
_entity_poly.pdbx_strand_id
1 'polypeptide(L)'
;WQIEELKPPGKKRKKIFYIDEAGGHARFVKDVDIKLQGRAYYSESRTISDSTTTRSDYENINLKLIGQHSSNRLLSMYYDDTDKDQIMYGFGYRGLTNDFLYRCNAGFLESEYYEFDLIPQFSTFASNAKLRYKAHSMELQGGQLKSTLRNDFFTGKSIEKEISLFDISYSKNIFYHIYSVPQMITKGTDTIFLDDQNSATNTFDTRIDFTVAGITGDFDPLINGIDYYIDYTKGIIHFLNQRNDSDIC
;
A
#
# COMPACT_ATOMS: atom_id res chain seq x y z
N TRP A 1 39.07 52.55 7.09
CA TRP A 1 38.41 51.25 6.92
C TRP A 1 39.35 50.34 6.14
N GLN A 2 40.21 49.61 6.83
CA GLN A 2 41.03 48.58 6.21
C GLN A 2 40.16 47.34 6.09
N ILE A 3 39.86 46.94 4.86
CA ILE A 3 39.16 45.70 4.56
C ILE A 3 40.20 44.59 4.77
N GLU A 4 40.03 43.78 5.82
CA GLU A 4 40.80 42.55 5.97
C GLU A 4 40.50 41.64 4.77
N GLU A 5 41.50 41.42 3.92
CA GLU A 5 41.45 40.38 2.90
C GLU A 5 41.35 39.01 3.62
N LEU A 6 40.14 38.47 3.66
CA LEU A 6 39.89 37.11 4.12
C LEU A 6 40.72 36.14 3.28
N LYS A 7 41.73 35.54 3.90
CA LYS A 7 42.53 34.47 3.26
C LYS A 7 41.58 33.41 2.71
N PRO A 8 41.74 32.96 1.46
CA PRO A 8 40.90 31.92 0.89
C PRO A 8 40.97 30.68 1.79
N PRO A 9 39.85 29.95 1.98
CA PRO A 9 39.82 28.77 2.85
C PRO A 9 40.91 27.80 2.39
N GLY A 10 41.91 27.58 3.26
CA GLY A 10 43.04 26.71 2.97
C GLY A 10 42.56 25.33 2.50
N LYS A 11 43.26 24.73 1.54
CA LYS A 11 42.94 23.41 0.99
C LYS A 11 42.62 22.43 2.13
N LYS A 12 41.35 22.02 2.25
CA LYS A 12 40.91 21.03 3.24
C LYS A 12 41.81 19.80 3.11
N ARG A 13 42.56 19.46 4.16
CA ARG A 13 43.38 18.24 4.20
C ARG A 13 42.47 17.05 3.88
N LYS A 14 42.87 16.20 2.92
CA LYS A 14 42.16 14.95 2.61
C LYS A 14 42.17 14.11 3.90
N LYS A 15 41.01 13.98 4.54
CA LYS A 15 40.87 13.12 5.72
C LYS A 15 41.01 11.67 5.23
N ILE A 16 41.90 10.91 5.87
CA ILE A 16 42.11 9.49 5.58
C ILE A 16 40.85 8.70 5.95
N PHE A 17 40.20 9.09 7.04
CA PHE A 17 38.91 8.57 7.46
C PHE A 17 37.92 9.71 7.65
N TYR A 18 36.68 9.49 7.24
CA TYR A 18 35.58 10.38 7.56
C TYR A 18 34.27 9.61 7.54
N ILE A 19 33.25 10.16 8.19
CA ILE A 19 31.88 9.62 8.18
C ILE A 19 30.99 10.67 7.54
N ASP A 20 30.09 10.24 6.67
CA ASP A 20 29.01 11.06 6.11
C ASP A 20 27.68 10.28 6.13
N GLU A 21 26.62 10.84 5.54
CA GLU A 21 25.31 10.21 5.44
C GLU A 21 25.33 8.89 4.66
N ALA A 22 26.32 8.71 3.76
CA ALA A 22 26.48 7.48 3.01
C ALA A 22 27.23 6.41 3.82
N GLY A 23 28.02 6.74 4.83
CA GLY A 23 28.63 5.77 5.74
C GLY A 23 30.05 6.13 6.18
N GLY A 24 30.81 5.12 6.61
CA GLY A 24 32.20 5.27 7.01
C GLY A 24 33.14 5.15 5.80
N HIS A 25 33.95 6.17 5.56
CA HIS A 25 34.90 6.23 4.45
C HIS A 25 36.35 6.06 4.92
N ALA A 26 37.14 5.36 4.10
CA ALA A 26 38.57 5.22 4.28
C ALA A 26 39.30 5.34 2.93
N ARG A 27 40.30 6.24 2.85
CA ARG A 27 41.09 6.54 1.64
C ARG A 27 42.57 6.23 1.87
N PHE A 28 42.88 4.96 2.12
CA PHE A 28 44.26 4.50 2.29
C PHE A 28 44.98 4.31 0.96
N VAL A 29 44.25 3.85 -0.05
CA VAL A 29 44.78 3.58 -1.38
C VAL A 29 44.53 4.80 -2.24
N LYS A 30 45.57 5.24 -2.95
CA LYS A 30 45.46 6.36 -3.88
C LYS A 30 44.36 6.05 -4.90
N ASP A 31 43.47 7.01 -5.10
CA ASP A 31 42.40 6.94 -6.10
C ASP A 31 41.32 5.87 -5.82
N VAL A 32 41.26 5.30 -4.61
CA VAL A 32 40.18 4.42 -4.15
C VAL A 32 39.53 4.99 -2.90
N ASP A 33 38.21 5.09 -2.91
CA ASP A 33 37.39 5.39 -1.75
C ASP A 33 36.74 4.10 -1.26
N ILE A 34 37.12 3.66 -0.06
CA ILE A 34 36.51 2.49 0.59
C ILE A 34 35.39 3.01 1.49
N LYS A 35 34.17 2.54 1.26
CA LYS A 35 32.98 2.91 2.00
C LYS A 35 32.40 1.69 2.69
N LEU A 36 32.24 1.76 4.00
CA LEU A 36 31.49 0.80 4.80
C LEU A 36 30.11 1.38 5.12
N GLN A 37 29.07 0.66 4.75
CA GLN A 37 27.67 1.02 4.99
C GLN A 37 26.96 -0.15 5.66
N GLY A 38 25.88 0.14 6.39
CA GLY A 38 25.02 -0.89 6.96
C GLY A 38 24.76 -0.73 8.44
N ARG A 39 24.18 -1.76 9.04
CA ARG A 39 23.80 -1.83 10.44
C ARG A 39 24.41 -3.09 11.04
N ALA A 40 25.14 -2.93 12.13
CA ALA A 40 25.54 -4.02 12.98
C ALA A 40 24.92 -3.75 14.35
N TYR A 41 23.98 -4.59 14.76
CA TYR A 41 23.43 -4.56 16.11
C TYR A 41 24.21 -5.53 16.99
N TYR A 42 24.63 -5.06 18.16
CA TYR A 42 25.35 -5.84 19.16
C TYR A 42 24.59 -5.80 20.49
N SER A 43 24.47 -6.95 21.15
CA SER A 43 23.88 -7.06 22.48
C SER A 43 24.94 -6.77 23.55
N GLU A 44 24.71 -5.74 24.36
CA GLU A 44 25.54 -5.42 25.53
C GLU A 44 24.78 -5.82 26.80
N SER A 45 25.35 -6.73 27.59
CA SER A 45 24.83 -7.02 28.94
C SER A 45 25.49 -6.09 29.96
N ARG A 46 24.71 -5.25 30.64
CA ARG A 46 25.17 -4.50 31.80
C ARG A 46 24.56 -5.06 33.08
N THR A 47 25.43 -5.45 34.01
CA THR A 47 25.04 -5.77 35.38
C THR A 47 25.16 -4.51 36.21
N ILE A 48 24.02 -3.89 36.54
CA ILE A 48 23.97 -2.88 37.61
C ILE A 48 23.72 -3.66 38.89
N SER A 49 24.56 -3.41 39.90
CA SER A 49 24.47 -4.03 41.23
C SER A 49 23.03 -4.07 41.74
N ASP A 50 22.66 -5.26 42.23
CA ASP A 50 21.31 -5.75 42.59
C ASP A 50 20.42 -6.25 41.43
N SER A 51 20.79 -7.46 41.01
CA SER A 51 19.96 -8.60 40.60
C SER A 51 19.03 -8.51 39.39
N THR A 52 18.99 -7.38 38.67
CA THR A 52 18.21 -7.29 37.42
C THR A 52 19.11 -7.11 36.20
N THR A 53 19.52 -8.23 35.60
CA THR A 53 20.19 -8.24 34.29
C THR A 53 19.15 -8.00 33.20
N THR A 54 19.15 -6.81 32.61
CA THR A 54 18.33 -6.55 31.42
C THR A 54 19.15 -6.93 30.18
N ARG A 55 18.76 -8.02 29.52
CA ARG A 55 19.36 -8.50 28.27
C ARG A 55 18.42 -8.14 27.12
N SER A 56 18.91 -7.45 26.11
CA SER A 56 18.16 -7.15 24.89
C SER A 56 19.01 -7.57 23.70
N ASP A 57 18.73 -8.78 23.20
CA ASP A 57 19.48 -9.37 22.10
C ASP A 57 18.81 -9.03 20.76
N TYR A 58 19.50 -8.22 19.96
CA TYR A 58 19.28 -8.17 18.53
C TYR A 58 20.66 -8.21 17.87
N GLU A 59 21.02 -9.35 17.29
CA GLU A 59 22.38 -9.64 16.78
C GLU A 59 22.42 -9.64 15.25
N ASN A 60 21.70 -8.73 14.58
CA ASN A 60 21.67 -8.71 13.12
C ASN A 60 22.76 -7.77 12.56
N ILE A 61 23.50 -8.29 11.59
CA ILE A 61 24.59 -7.68 10.85
C ILE A 61 24.18 -7.67 9.38
N ASN A 62 23.95 -6.46 8.88
CA ASN A 62 23.78 -6.19 7.47
C ASN A 62 24.81 -5.13 7.08
N LEU A 63 25.91 -5.58 6.47
CA LEU A 63 27.06 -4.74 6.13
C LEU A 63 27.37 -4.83 4.65
N LYS A 64 27.77 -3.68 4.09
CA LYS A 64 28.22 -3.54 2.71
C LYS A 64 29.50 -2.74 2.66
N LEU A 65 30.54 -3.33 2.10
CA LEU A 65 31.83 -2.69 1.83
C LEU A 65 31.92 -2.39 0.33
N ILE A 66 32.15 -1.13 -0.02
CA ILE A 66 32.23 -0.66 -1.40
C ILE A 66 33.60 -0.02 -1.62
N GLY A 67 34.38 -0.53 -2.57
CA GLY A 67 35.59 0.11 -3.07
C GLY A 67 35.31 0.81 -4.38
N GLN A 68 35.24 2.14 -4.38
CA GLN A 68 35.05 2.93 -5.60
C GLN A 68 36.38 3.53 -6.04
N HIS A 69 36.86 3.12 -7.21
CA HIS A 69 38.03 3.72 -7.83
C HIS A 69 37.66 5.00 -8.59
N SER A 70 38.58 5.96 -8.69
CA SER A 70 38.41 7.23 -9.41
C SER A 70 38.00 7.07 -10.87
N SER A 71 38.37 5.94 -11.49
CA SER A 71 37.97 5.58 -12.84
C SER A 71 36.56 5.01 -12.94
N ASN A 72 35.71 5.14 -11.91
CA ASN A 72 34.37 4.55 -11.82
C ASN A 72 34.30 3.01 -11.84
N ARG A 73 35.41 2.33 -11.56
CA ARG A 73 35.38 0.89 -11.26
C ARG A 73 34.86 0.70 -9.84
N LEU A 74 34.01 -0.28 -9.64
CA LEU A 74 33.35 -0.52 -8.36
C LEU A 74 33.56 -1.96 -7.92
N LEU A 75 34.02 -2.11 -6.69
CA LEU A 75 34.05 -3.35 -5.93
C LEU A 75 32.97 -3.25 -4.86
N SER A 76 32.19 -4.29 -4.65
CA SER A 76 31.24 -4.38 -3.57
C SER A 76 31.30 -5.75 -2.93
N MET A 77 31.32 -5.79 -1.61
CA MET A 77 31.13 -6.98 -0.80
C MET A 77 29.98 -6.71 0.14
N TYR A 78 29.12 -7.70 0.37
CA TYR A 78 28.06 -7.58 1.33
C TYR A 78 27.94 -8.86 2.15
N TYR A 79 27.44 -8.68 3.37
CA TYR A 79 27.14 -9.74 4.32
C TYR A 79 25.84 -9.34 5.03
N ASP A 80 24.86 -10.24 5.02
CA ASP A 80 23.55 -10.03 5.60
C ASP A 80 23.13 -11.30 6.34
N ASP A 81 23.00 -11.21 7.65
CA ASP A 81 22.50 -12.28 8.52
C ASP A 81 21.20 -11.87 9.24
N THR A 82 20.44 -10.97 8.63
CA THR A 82 19.13 -10.54 9.15
C THR A 82 18.19 -11.73 9.35
N ASP A 83 18.26 -12.72 8.45
CA ASP A 83 17.72 -14.07 8.64
C ASP A 83 18.87 -15.03 9.00
N LYS A 84 18.83 -15.59 10.22
CA LYS A 84 19.88 -16.48 10.74
C LYS A 84 19.92 -17.84 10.05
N ASP A 85 18.80 -18.27 9.47
CA ASP A 85 18.73 -19.52 8.72
C ASP A 85 19.22 -19.33 7.28
N GLN A 86 19.27 -18.09 6.80
CA GLN A 86 19.65 -17.74 5.43
C GLN A 86 20.67 -16.60 5.39
N ILE A 87 21.89 -16.88 5.87
CA ILE A 87 22.99 -15.93 5.79
C ILE A 87 23.37 -15.71 4.31
N MET A 88 23.22 -14.47 3.85
CA MET A 88 23.55 -14.05 2.50
C MET A 88 24.87 -13.30 2.49
N TYR A 89 25.71 -13.61 1.51
CA TYR A 89 26.94 -12.88 1.27
C TYR A 89 27.27 -12.92 -0.20
N GLY A 90 27.98 -11.89 -0.65
CA GLY A 90 28.39 -11.84 -2.03
C GLY A 90 29.43 -10.79 -2.30
N PHE A 91 30.02 -10.93 -3.46
CA PHE A 91 31.03 -10.09 -4.03
C PHE A 91 30.58 -9.67 -5.41
N GLY A 92 30.84 -8.42 -5.76
CA GLY A 92 30.56 -7.86 -7.08
C GLY A 92 31.65 -6.91 -7.51
N TYR A 93 32.04 -7.03 -8.76
CA TYR A 93 32.95 -6.14 -9.45
C TYR A 93 32.28 -5.60 -10.71
N ARG A 94 32.40 -4.29 -10.92
CA ARG A 94 31.97 -3.59 -12.12
C ARG A 94 33.14 -2.80 -12.70
N GLY A 95 33.55 -3.19 -13.88
CA GLY A 95 34.55 -2.50 -14.69
C GLY A 95 33.96 -1.37 -15.54
N LEU A 96 34.83 -0.76 -16.35
CA LEU A 96 34.46 0.18 -17.39
C LEU A 96 33.98 -0.54 -18.65
N THR A 97 33.27 0.18 -19.53
CA THR A 97 32.79 -0.34 -20.82
C THR A 97 33.90 -0.89 -21.72
N ASN A 98 35.12 -0.36 -21.60
CA ASN A 98 36.28 -0.78 -22.36
C ASN A 98 37.11 -1.87 -21.66
N ASP A 99 36.76 -2.26 -20.43
CA ASP A 99 37.47 -3.31 -19.71
C ASP A 99 37.07 -4.68 -20.27
N PHE A 100 38.07 -5.55 -20.46
CA PHE A 100 37.81 -6.94 -20.85
C PHE A 100 36.89 -7.65 -19.86
N LEU A 101 37.14 -7.48 -18.57
CA LEU A 101 36.25 -7.92 -17.50
C LEU A 101 35.31 -6.77 -17.12
N TYR A 102 34.08 -6.82 -17.63
CA TYR A 102 33.09 -5.78 -17.37
C TYR A 102 32.33 -6.00 -16.06
N ARG A 103 32.02 -7.26 -15.73
CA ARG A 103 31.31 -7.63 -14.51
C ARG A 103 31.81 -8.96 -14.00
N CYS A 104 31.95 -9.09 -12.69
CA CYS A 104 32.17 -10.37 -12.03
C CYS A 104 31.45 -10.35 -10.70
N ASN A 105 30.53 -11.28 -10.45
CA ASN A 105 29.92 -11.44 -9.15
C ASN A 105 30.03 -12.88 -8.68
N ALA A 106 30.04 -13.08 -7.37
CA ALA A 106 30.08 -14.38 -6.73
C ALA A 106 29.32 -14.36 -5.40
N GLY A 107 28.75 -15.49 -5.00
CA GLY A 107 27.98 -15.64 -3.76
C GLY A 107 26.48 -15.75 -4.06
N PHE A 108 25.66 -15.17 -3.19
CA PHE A 108 24.21 -15.08 -3.44
C PHE A 108 23.93 -14.02 -4.51
N LEU A 109 23.24 -14.44 -5.57
CA LEU A 109 22.93 -13.63 -6.74
C LEU A 109 21.47 -13.85 -7.13
N GLU A 110 20.79 -12.75 -7.44
CA GLU A 110 19.50 -12.78 -8.12
C GLU A 110 19.73 -12.95 -9.61
N SER A 111 19.20 -14.03 -10.17
CA SER A 111 19.28 -14.34 -11.59
C SER A 111 17.93 -14.10 -12.25
N GLU A 112 17.91 -13.20 -13.23
CA GLU A 112 16.73 -12.93 -14.05
C GLU A 112 16.87 -13.66 -15.39
N TYR A 113 15.87 -14.47 -15.74
CA TYR A 113 15.78 -15.11 -17.05
C TYR A 113 14.62 -14.51 -17.83
N TYR A 114 14.96 -13.69 -18.83
CA TYR A 114 13.97 -12.96 -19.65
C TYR A 114 13.28 -13.82 -20.72
N GLU A 115 13.56 -15.13 -20.77
CA GLU A 115 12.91 -16.05 -21.72
C GLU A 115 11.48 -16.45 -21.32
N PHE A 116 11.04 -16.07 -20.11
CA PHE A 116 9.68 -16.29 -19.63
C PHE A 116 8.94 -14.95 -19.54
N ASP A 117 7.72 -14.90 -20.09
CA ASP A 117 6.82 -13.71 -20.05
C ASP A 117 6.51 -13.24 -18.61
N LEU A 118 6.68 -14.14 -17.64
CA LEU A 118 6.69 -13.84 -16.21
C LEU A 118 8.16 -13.87 -15.77
N ILE A 119 8.77 -12.71 -15.50
CA ILE A 119 10.18 -12.62 -15.08
C ILE A 119 10.36 -13.43 -13.79
N PRO A 120 10.96 -14.64 -13.83
CA PRO A 120 11.16 -15.44 -12.64
C PRO A 120 12.52 -15.03 -12.07
N GLN A 121 12.49 -14.27 -10.97
CA GLN A 121 13.67 -13.96 -10.19
C GLN A 121 14.05 -15.18 -9.35
N PHE A 122 15.22 -15.75 -9.63
CA PHE A 122 15.75 -16.89 -8.88
C PHE A 122 16.91 -16.47 -7.98
N SER A 123 16.86 -16.87 -6.72
CA SER A 123 18.01 -16.82 -5.82
C SER A 123 18.94 -17.99 -6.14
N THR A 124 20.19 -17.66 -6.48
CA THR A 124 21.23 -18.61 -6.85
C THR A 124 22.47 -18.36 -6.00
N PHE A 125 23.12 -19.43 -5.55
CA PHE A 125 24.48 -19.35 -5.03
C PHE A 125 25.44 -19.67 -6.17
N ALA A 126 25.96 -18.63 -6.80
CA ALA A 126 26.61 -18.75 -8.10
C ALA A 126 27.75 -17.75 -8.28
N SER A 127 28.48 -17.91 -9.37
CA SER A 127 29.38 -16.90 -9.89
C SER A 127 28.94 -16.55 -11.31
N ASN A 128 28.98 -15.26 -11.64
CA ASN A 128 28.79 -14.79 -13.01
C ASN A 128 29.90 -13.85 -13.45
N ALA A 129 30.25 -13.89 -14.72
CA ALA A 129 31.24 -13.02 -15.32
C ALA A 129 30.76 -12.56 -16.69
N LYS A 130 30.87 -11.25 -16.94
CA LYS A 130 30.60 -10.64 -18.24
C LYS A 130 31.92 -10.16 -18.83
N LEU A 131 32.34 -10.83 -19.88
CA LEU A 131 33.52 -10.48 -20.67
C LEU A 131 33.08 -9.65 -21.87
N ARG A 132 33.83 -8.59 -22.18
CA ARG A 132 33.56 -7.72 -23.34
C ARG A 132 34.81 -7.55 -24.18
N TYR A 133 34.64 -7.64 -25.49
CA TYR A 133 35.68 -7.34 -26.45
C TYR A 133 35.06 -6.64 -27.66
N LYS A 134 35.33 -5.33 -27.81
CA LYS A 134 34.73 -4.47 -28.85
C LYS A 134 33.19 -4.56 -28.82
N ALA A 135 32.59 -5.04 -29.90
CA ALA A 135 31.15 -5.21 -30.04
C ALA A 135 30.62 -6.55 -29.49
N HIS A 136 31.50 -7.46 -29.08
CA HIS A 136 31.11 -8.78 -28.57
C HIS A 136 31.08 -8.76 -27.04
N SER A 137 30.09 -9.43 -26.47
CA SER A 137 30.03 -9.73 -25.05
C SER A 137 29.66 -11.18 -24.82
N MET A 138 30.31 -11.79 -23.84
CA MET A 138 30.01 -13.13 -23.38
C MET A 138 29.65 -13.05 -21.89
N GLU A 139 28.52 -13.63 -21.52
CA GLU A 139 28.07 -13.72 -20.14
C GLU A 139 28.07 -15.18 -19.74
N LEU A 140 28.83 -15.49 -18.69
CA LEU A 140 28.98 -16.82 -18.13
C LEU A 140 28.39 -16.81 -16.73
N GLN A 141 27.57 -17.80 -16.41
CA GLN A 141 27.01 -17.99 -15.08
C GLN A 141 27.06 -19.46 -14.74
N GLY A 142 27.50 -19.78 -13.54
CA GLY A 142 27.53 -21.15 -13.03
C GLY A 142 27.35 -21.16 -11.52
N GLY A 143 26.55 -22.11 -11.02
CA GLY A 143 26.28 -22.23 -9.59
C GLY A 143 25.11 -23.14 -9.27
N GLN A 144 24.63 -23.03 -8.04
CA GLN A 144 23.51 -23.81 -7.51
C GLN A 144 22.27 -22.93 -7.36
N LEU A 145 21.14 -23.37 -7.91
CA LEU A 145 19.84 -22.76 -7.64
C LEU A 145 19.44 -23.02 -6.18
N LYS A 146 19.09 -21.96 -5.44
CA LYS A 146 18.62 -22.04 -4.05
C LYS A 146 17.11 -21.84 -3.94
N SER A 147 16.50 -21.14 -4.90
CA SER A 147 15.04 -21.04 -5.00
C SER A 147 14.38 -22.37 -5.35
N THR A 148 13.19 -22.59 -4.80
CA THR A 148 12.30 -23.68 -5.17
C THR A 148 11.17 -23.16 -6.04
N LEU A 149 10.77 -23.92 -7.05
CA LEU A 149 9.59 -23.61 -7.84
C LEU A 149 8.35 -23.94 -7.00
N ARG A 150 7.56 -22.92 -6.68
CA ARG A 150 6.28 -23.06 -5.99
C ARG A 150 5.18 -22.52 -6.88
N ASN A 151 4.22 -23.39 -7.19
CA ASN A 151 3.02 -23.03 -7.93
C ASN A 151 1.86 -22.95 -6.94
N ASP A 152 1.40 -21.74 -6.64
CA ASP A 152 0.19 -21.53 -5.86
C ASP A 152 -0.99 -21.33 -6.82
N PHE A 153 -1.95 -22.27 -6.80
CA PHE A 153 -3.18 -22.15 -7.58
C PHE A 153 -4.24 -21.44 -6.74
N PHE A 154 -4.65 -20.26 -7.17
CA PHE A 154 -5.77 -19.56 -6.54
C PHE A 154 -7.08 -20.00 -7.17
N THR A 155 -7.91 -20.72 -6.42
CA THR A 155 -9.29 -21.06 -6.81
C THR A 155 -10.26 -20.12 -6.09
N GLY A 156 -10.54 -18.97 -6.71
CA GLY A 156 -11.56 -18.03 -6.24
C GLY A 156 -12.69 -17.91 -7.24
N LYS A 157 -13.94 -17.90 -6.76
CA LYS A 157 -15.10 -17.53 -7.58
C LYS A 157 -15.21 -16.01 -7.58
N SER A 158 -14.74 -15.34 -8.63
CA SER A 158 -15.02 -13.92 -8.82
C SER A 158 -16.48 -13.79 -9.25
N ILE A 159 -17.29 -13.08 -8.45
CA ILE A 159 -18.67 -12.74 -8.82
C ILE A 159 -18.68 -11.23 -9.10
N GLU A 160 -18.66 -10.89 -10.38
CA GLU A 160 -18.90 -9.52 -10.83
C GLU A 160 -20.42 -9.30 -10.89
N LYS A 161 -20.89 -8.23 -10.25
CA LYS A 161 -22.31 -7.83 -10.30
C LYS A 161 -22.42 -6.45 -10.89
N GLU A 162 -22.74 -6.39 -12.17
CA GLU A 162 -23.09 -5.16 -12.85
C GLU A 162 -24.57 -4.85 -12.61
N ILE A 163 -24.89 -3.67 -12.08
CA ILE A 163 -26.27 -3.19 -11.90
C ILE A 163 -26.43 -1.96 -12.80
N SER A 164 -27.22 -2.11 -13.86
CA SER A 164 -27.61 -0.99 -14.71
C SER A 164 -28.94 -0.41 -14.23
N LEU A 165 -28.95 0.87 -13.86
CA LEU A 165 -30.14 1.59 -13.43
C LEU A 165 -30.59 2.50 -14.58
N PHE A 166 -31.78 2.25 -15.14
CA PHE A 166 -32.37 3.10 -16.18
C PHE A 166 -33.09 4.31 -15.57
N ASP A 167 -32.89 5.51 -16.14
CA ASP A 167 -33.54 6.76 -15.67
C ASP A 167 -35.08 6.66 -15.62
N ILE A 168 -35.70 5.89 -16.51
CA ILE A 168 -37.16 5.66 -16.53
C ILE A 168 -37.65 5.00 -15.24
N SER A 169 -36.83 4.16 -14.59
CA SER A 169 -37.18 3.54 -13.32
C SER A 169 -37.29 4.56 -12.19
N TYR A 170 -36.59 5.70 -12.28
CA TYR A 170 -36.70 6.79 -11.32
C TYR A 170 -38.00 7.60 -11.51
N SER A 171 -38.48 7.73 -12.76
CA SER A 171 -39.68 8.52 -13.07
C SER A 171 -40.98 7.96 -12.51
N LYS A 172 -41.01 6.67 -12.15
CA LYS A 172 -42.20 6.01 -11.56
C LYS A 172 -42.27 6.12 -10.04
N ASN A 173 -41.19 6.57 -9.39
CA ASN A 173 -41.13 6.69 -7.94
C ASN A 173 -41.52 8.12 -7.55
N ILE A 174 -42.62 8.25 -6.81
CA ILE A 174 -43.06 9.54 -6.26
C ILE A 174 -42.40 9.69 -4.89
N PHE A 175 -41.55 10.72 -4.76
CA PHE A 175 -40.85 11.05 -3.52
C PHE A 175 -41.51 12.26 -2.87
N TYR A 176 -41.86 12.14 -1.59
CA TYR A 176 -42.36 13.26 -0.81
C TYR A 176 -41.26 13.75 0.12
N HIS A 177 -41.02 15.05 0.10
CA HIS A 177 -40.07 15.68 1.02
C HIS A 177 -40.81 16.19 2.25
N ILE A 178 -40.42 15.69 3.42
CA ILE A 178 -40.97 16.10 4.69
C ILE A 178 -40.27 17.39 5.13
N TYR A 179 -40.93 18.53 4.96
CA TYR A 179 -40.41 19.79 5.48
C TYR A 179 -40.72 19.90 6.97
N SER A 180 -39.74 19.63 7.84
CA SER A 180 -39.88 19.78 9.29
C SER A 180 -38.68 20.51 9.88
N VAL A 181 -38.70 21.84 9.81
CA VAL A 181 -37.79 22.68 10.60
C VAL A 181 -38.58 23.17 11.82
N PRO A 182 -38.13 22.95 13.07
CA PRO A 182 -36.76 22.57 13.47
C PRO A 182 -36.55 21.08 13.83
N GLN A 183 -37.54 20.19 13.67
CA GLN A 183 -37.44 18.80 14.12
C GLN A 183 -37.51 17.79 12.97
N MET A 184 -36.40 17.12 12.68
CA MET A 184 -36.38 15.88 11.91
C MET A 184 -37.28 14.83 12.59
N ILE A 185 -38.09 14.08 11.81
CA ILE A 185 -38.95 13.02 12.34
C ILE A 185 -38.09 12.01 13.13
N THR A 186 -38.52 11.72 14.37
CA THR A 186 -37.88 10.68 15.18
C THR A 186 -38.25 9.31 14.60
N LYS A 187 -37.23 8.47 14.37
CA LYS A 187 -37.42 7.11 13.88
C LYS A 187 -38.34 6.31 14.81
N GLY A 188 -39.41 5.74 14.27
CA GLY A 188 -40.34 4.87 15.00
C GLY A 188 -41.56 5.58 15.58
N THR A 189 -41.74 6.88 15.33
CA THR A 189 -42.97 7.62 15.66
C THR A 189 -43.75 8.06 14.43
N ASP A 190 -43.38 7.55 13.25
CA ASP A 190 -44.02 7.82 11.98
C ASP A 190 -45.19 6.87 11.71
N THR A 191 -46.34 7.44 11.39
CA THR A 191 -47.46 6.71 10.82
C THR A 191 -48.04 7.59 9.73
N ILE A 192 -48.01 7.08 8.50
CA ILE A 192 -48.61 7.74 7.34
C ILE A 192 -50.01 7.19 7.17
N PHE A 193 -50.96 8.09 6.98
CA PHE A 193 -52.34 7.77 6.66
C PHE A 193 -52.59 8.13 5.20
N LEU A 194 -53.42 7.35 4.52
CA LEU A 194 -53.77 7.56 3.12
C LEU A 194 -55.28 7.47 2.96
N ASP A 195 -55.88 8.45 2.31
CA ASP A 195 -57.26 8.38 1.82
C ASP A 195 -57.22 8.23 0.30
N ASP A 196 -57.67 7.06 -0.19
CA ASP A 196 -57.76 6.75 -1.61
C ASP A 196 -59.08 7.26 -2.26
N GLN A 197 -59.88 7.99 -1.47
CA GLN A 197 -61.20 8.52 -1.79
C GLN A 197 -62.20 7.46 -2.27
N ASN A 198 -61.99 6.21 -1.90
CA ASN A 198 -62.81 5.09 -2.33
C ASN A 198 -63.31 4.28 -1.13
N SER A 199 -64.53 4.61 -0.68
CA SER A 199 -65.14 3.90 0.45
C SER A 199 -65.34 2.38 0.25
N ALA A 200 -65.18 1.87 -0.98
CA ALA A 200 -65.28 0.43 -1.28
C ALA A 200 -64.01 -0.36 -0.91
N THR A 201 -62.87 0.31 -0.76
CA THR A 201 -61.59 -0.31 -0.36
C THR A 201 -61.34 -0.24 1.15
N ASN A 202 -62.19 0.45 1.90
CA ASN A 202 -62.13 0.53 3.36
C ASN A 202 -62.11 -0.86 4.00
N THR A 203 -61.14 -1.07 4.86
CA THR A 203 -60.96 -2.27 5.68
C THR A 203 -61.35 -2.00 7.14
N PHE A 204 -61.21 -3.00 8.00
CA PHE A 204 -61.45 -2.84 9.44
C PHE A 204 -60.50 -1.82 10.09
N ASP A 205 -59.29 -1.66 9.56
CA ASP A 205 -58.28 -0.77 10.12
C ASP A 205 -58.39 0.68 9.59
N THR A 206 -59.30 0.93 8.62
CA THR A 206 -59.56 2.25 8.07
C THR A 206 -60.21 3.17 9.09
N ARG A 207 -59.67 4.38 9.23
CA ARG A 207 -60.23 5.42 10.10
C ARG A 207 -61.28 6.22 9.33
N ILE A 208 -62.52 5.78 9.43
CA ILE A 208 -63.67 6.41 8.77
C ILE A 208 -63.96 7.79 9.39
N ASP A 209 -64.27 8.77 8.54
CA ASP A 209 -64.57 10.16 8.92
C ASP A 209 -63.49 10.81 9.81
N PHE A 210 -62.23 10.40 9.63
CA PHE A 210 -61.11 10.88 10.43
C PHE A 210 -60.56 12.18 9.86
N THR A 211 -60.22 13.13 10.74
CA THR A 211 -59.68 14.43 10.30
C THR A 211 -58.19 14.52 10.56
N VAL A 212 -57.40 14.58 9.48
CA VAL A 212 -55.94 14.76 9.53
C VAL A 212 -55.59 16.09 8.87
N ALA A 213 -54.83 16.93 9.57
CA ALA A 213 -54.38 18.24 9.08
C ALA A 213 -55.51 19.15 8.51
N GLY A 214 -56.75 18.98 8.96
CA GLY A 214 -57.92 19.77 8.53
C GLY A 214 -58.70 19.17 7.35
N ILE A 215 -58.32 18.00 6.85
CA ILE A 215 -59.05 17.26 5.81
C ILE A 215 -59.75 16.08 6.50
N THR A 216 -61.06 15.96 6.30
CA THR A 216 -61.87 14.84 6.78
C THR A 216 -62.05 13.82 5.66
N GLY A 217 -61.74 12.57 5.93
CA GLY A 217 -61.79 11.48 4.96
C GLY A 217 -61.63 10.10 5.60
N ASP A 218 -61.57 9.07 4.76
CA ASP A 218 -61.43 7.68 5.20
C ASP A 218 -59.97 7.26 5.07
N PHE A 219 -59.26 7.23 6.20
CA PHE A 219 -57.81 7.14 6.20
C PHE A 219 -57.30 5.74 6.57
N ASP A 220 -56.60 5.10 5.64
CA ASP A 220 -55.91 3.83 5.83
C ASP A 220 -54.51 4.03 6.44
N PRO A 221 -54.15 3.30 7.50
CA PRO A 221 -52.79 3.33 8.05
C PRO A 221 -51.84 2.55 7.12
N LEU A 222 -50.78 3.22 6.67
CA LEU A 222 -49.72 2.57 5.90
C LEU A 222 -48.62 2.02 6.83
N ILE A 223 -48.03 0.89 6.45
CA ILE A 223 -47.01 0.20 7.23
C ILE A 223 -45.61 0.47 6.66
N ASN A 224 -44.73 1.04 7.49
CA ASN A 224 -43.33 1.26 7.14
C ASN A 224 -42.60 -0.07 6.89
N GLY A 225 -41.91 -0.18 5.76
CA GLY A 225 -41.23 -1.38 5.27
C GLY A 225 -42.10 -2.28 4.39
N ILE A 226 -43.41 -2.05 4.32
CA ILE A 226 -44.34 -2.78 3.43
C ILE A 226 -44.87 -1.85 2.35
N ASP A 227 -45.41 -0.70 2.74
CA ASP A 227 -46.09 0.24 1.81
C ASP A 227 -45.21 1.44 1.44
N TYR A 228 -44.30 1.83 2.32
CA TYR A 228 -43.34 2.91 2.14
C TYR A 228 -42.09 2.72 2.98
N TYR A 229 -41.05 3.49 2.71
CA TYR A 229 -39.94 3.70 3.64
C TYR A 229 -39.63 5.18 3.81
N ILE A 230 -39.05 5.54 4.95
CA ILE A 230 -38.58 6.91 5.24
C ILE A 230 -37.06 6.92 5.35
N ASP A 231 -36.41 7.77 4.57
CA ASP A 231 -35.03 8.19 4.80
C ASP A 231 -35.04 9.34 5.81
N TYR A 232 -34.92 9.03 7.09
CA TYR A 232 -34.91 10.04 8.17
C TYR A 232 -33.72 10.99 8.10
N THR A 233 -32.62 10.61 7.42
CA THR A 233 -31.45 11.49 7.26
C THR A 233 -31.74 12.60 6.26
N LYS A 234 -32.48 12.26 5.20
CA LYS A 234 -32.82 13.19 4.12
C LYS A 234 -34.24 13.77 4.24
N GLY A 235 -35.06 13.24 5.14
CA GLY A 235 -36.48 13.62 5.27
C GLY A 235 -37.31 13.23 4.04
N ILE A 236 -37.02 12.08 3.41
CA ILE A 236 -37.71 11.65 2.19
C ILE A 236 -38.57 10.43 2.48
N ILE A 237 -39.84 10.48 2.08
CA ILE A 237 -40.73 9.32 2.03
C ILE A 237 -40.68 8.76 0.61
N HIS A 238 -40.49 7.44 0.51
CA HIS A 238 -40.62 6.71 -0.74
C HIS A 238 -41.73 5.67 -0.61
N PHE A 239 -42.76 5.79 -1.44
CA PHE A 239 -43.82 4.80 -1.55
C PHE A 239 -43.40 3.65 -2.47
N LEU A 240 -43.65 2.42 -2.04
CA LEU A 240 -43.28 1.22 -2.80
C LEU A 240 -44.27 0.90 -3.93
N ASN A 241 -45.49 1.42 -3.82
CA ASN A 241 -46.52 1.35 -4.86
C ASN A 241 -46.77 2.75 -5.45
N GLN A 242 -47.14 2.76 -6.73
CA GLN A 242 -47.56 3.99 -7.41
C GLN A 242 -48.79 4.58 -6.71
N ARG A 243 -48.78 5.90 -6.48
CA ARG A 243 -49.89 6.66 -5.92
C ARG A 243 -50.71 7.30 -7.04
N ASN A 244 -52.02 7.40 -6.85
CA ASN A 244 -52.88 8.12 -7.77
C ASN A 244 -52.87 9.61 -7.44
N ASP A 245 -53.10 10.45 -8.45
CA ASP A 245 -53.16 11.90 -8.26
C ASP A 245 -54.35 12.35 -7.38
N SER A 246 -55.33 11.48 -7.16
CA SER A 246 -56.49 11.70 -6.30
C SER A 246 -56.24 11.35 -4.83
N ASP A 247 -55.16 10.63 -4.52
CA ASP A 247 -54.89 10.16 -3.16
C ASP A 247 -54.52 11.34 -2.24
N ILE A 248 -55.02 11.33 -1.00
CA ILE A 248 -54.69 12.34 0.02
C ILE A 248 -53.83 11.69 1.11
N CYS A 249 -52.62 12.22 1.32
CA CYS A 249 -51.64 11.76 2.32
C CYS A 249 -51.39 12.80 3.42
#